data_AF-A0A2T4VAW2-F1
#
_entry.id   AF-A0A2T4VAW2-F1
#
_cell.length_a   1.000
_cell.length_b   1.000
_cell.length_c   1.000
_cell.angle_alpha   90.00
_cell.angle_beta   90.00
_cell.angle_gamma   90.00
#
_symmetry.space_group_name_H-M   'P 1'
#
loop_
_entity.id
_entity.type
_entity.pdbx_description
1 polymer ?
#
loop_
_entity_poly.entity_id
_entity_poly.type
_entity_poly.pdbx_seq_one_letter_code
_entity_poly.pdbx_strand_id
1 'polypeptide(L)'
;MAVVDLDKFRRERTYRTQAPGSQVLKDLDVLRNLDTHHERLQQQTGHVGCGALLAAVALLILVFNTNAFEEPTLHPVAAWGSGLLLVTGVIAFILRFRHARLNLEDRRYQLATRLVQMIQADTAPEELMTVEIDLRPATDSDKLSGKGKTPGGWDVKHYVDRWLSLQGRLMDGTHLRVEMTERTDQRSRTKRSRSGKYKTKSKTQSDALVRVRLQVKPEKYQHLGRLGARARNAVQLPQGTRLRALSVEEDRLDMTILVSQSWSADNKPPMVNGVQVVAMSLLSLYQLLHLSRAIDKRAAHA
;
A
#
# COMPACT_ATOMS: atom_id res chain seq x y z
N MET A 1 -24.56 5.32 10.83
CA MET A 1 -23.34 5.92 11.41
C MET A 1 -22.27 4.84 11.48
N ALA A 2 -21.20 5.01 10.71
CA ALA A 2 -19.83 4.79 11.15
C ALA A 2 -19.08 5.91 10.46
N VAL A 3 -18.75 6.92 11.25
CA VAL A 3 -17.73 7.90 10.95
C VAL A 3 -16.48 7.23 11.51
N VAL A 4 -15.50 6.92 10.67
CA VAL A 4 -14.22 6.34 11.08
C VAL A 4 -13.79 6.92 12.43
N ASP A 5 -13.51 6.06 13.42
CA ASP A 5 -12.92 6.51 14.68
C ASP A 5 -11.49 6.98 14.39
N LEU A 6 -11.36 8.28 14.14
CA LEU A 6 -10.09 8.90 13.78
C LEU A 6 -9.06 8.82 14.91
N ASP A 7 -9.49 8.78 16.16
CA ASP A 7 -8.58 8.72 17.30
C ASP A 7 -7.97 7.33 17.45
N LYS A 8 -8.81 6.29 17.28
CA LYS A 8 -8.31 4.92 17.16
C LYS A 8 -7.41 4.75 15.95
N PHE A 9 -7.83 5.25 14.79
CA PHE A 9 -7.07 5.16 13.55
C PHE A 9 -5.70 5.85 13.65
N ARG A 10 -5.61 7.03 14.27
CA ARG A 10 -4.33 7.75 14.46
C ARG A 10 -3.30 6.95 15.26
N ARG A 11 -3.76 6.13 16.21
CA ARG A 11 -2.89 5.28 17.04
C ARG A 11 -2.49 4.00 16.32
N GLU A 12 -3.47 3.29 15.76
CA GLU A 12 -3.27 1.94 15.20
C GLU A 12 -2.85 1.95 13.73
N ARG A 13 -3.18 3.02 12.99
CA ARG A 13 -3.05 3.15 11.53
C ARG A 13 -3.63 1.97 10.76
N THR A 14 -4.63 1.35 11.36
CA THR A 14 -5.33 0.20 10.81
C THR A 14 -6.79 0.58 10.71
N TYR A 15 -7.35 0.46 9.51
CA TYR A 15 -8.76 0.65 9.26
C TYR A 15 -9.43 -0.72 9.26
N ARG A 16 -10.42 -0.93 10.13
CA ARG A 16 -11.25 -2.14 10.14
C ARG A 16 -12.71 -1.75 10.26
N THR A 17 -13.54 -2.27 9.37
CA THR A 17 -14.99 -2.04 9.40
C THR A 17 -15.76 -3.26 8.89
N GLN A 18 -17.04 -3.33 9.29
CA GLN A 18 -18.02 -4.22 8.69
C GLN A 18 -19.26 -3.36 8.37
N ALA A 19 -19.39 -2.95 7.11
CA ALA A 19 -20.38 -1.96 6.69
C ALA A 19 -20.77 -2.16 5.22
N PRO A 20 -21.90 -1.58 4.75
CA PRO A 20 -22.23 -1.55 3.33
C PRO A 20 -21.12 -0.90 2.50
N GLY A 21 -20.91 -1.37 1.26
CA GLY A 21 -19.83 -0.87 0.39
C GLY A 21 -19.82 0.65 0.21
N SER A 22 -21.00 1.27 0.11
CA SER A 22 -21.15 2.72 0.00
C SER A 22 -20.58 3.48 1.21
N GLN A 23 -20.67 2.89 2.39
CA GLN A 23 -20.16 3.46 3.62
C GLN A 23 -18.64 3.25 3.74
N VAL A 24 -18.14 2.07 3.36
CA VAL A 24 -16.70 1.82 3.26
C VAL A 24 -16.04 2.84 2.33
N LEU A 25 -16.65 3.14 1.18
CA LEU A 25 -16.11 4.15 0.25
C LEU A 25 -16.05 5.56 0.85
N LYS A 26 -17.06 5.95 1.65
CA LYS A 26 -17.05 7.23 2.37
C LYS A 26 -15.92 7.27 3.39
N ASP A 27 -15.73 6.20 4.16
CA ASP A 27 -14.64 6.09 5.13
C ASP A 27 -13.26 6.19 4.47
N LEU A 28 -13.05 5.48 3.35
CA LEU A 28 -11.81 5.54 2.59
C LEU A 28 -11.57 6.92 1.98
N ASP A 29 -12.63 7.66 1.63
CA ASP A 29 -12.51 9.05 1.20
C ASP A 29 -12.06 9.97 2.34
N VAL A 30 -12.56 9.77 3.56
CA VAL A 30 -12.07 10.49 4.75
C VAL A 30 -10.58 10.24 4.95
N LEU A 31 -10.10 8.99 4.82
CA LEU A 31 -8.68 8.66 4.91
C LEU A 31 -7.86 9.36 3.82
N ARG A 32 -8.33 9.35 2.57
CA ARG A 32 -7.71 10.06 1.45
C ARG A 32 -7.60 11.56 1.71
N ASN A 33 -8.66 12.18 2.21
CA ASN A 33 -8.69 13.62 2.50
C ASN A 33 -7.74 13.98 3.65
N LEU A 34 -7.66 13.14 4.68
CA LEU A 34 -6.72 13.30 5.80
C LEU A 34 -5.27 13.23 5.32
N ASP A 35 -4.97 12.27 4.46
CA ASP A 35 -3.63 12.09 3.90
C ASP A 35 -3.22 13.25 3.00
N THR A 36 -4.08 13.63 2.05
CA THR A 36 -3.88 14.79 1.16
C THR A 36 -3.64 16.07 1.96
N HIS A 37 -4.34 16.25 3.10
CA HIS A 37 -4.12 17.38 3.98
C HIS A 37 -2.70 17.38 4.60
N HIS A 38 -2.23 16.23 5.07
CA HIS A 38 -0.88 16.09 5.61
C HIS A 38 0.21 16.23 4.55
N GLU A 39 0.01 15.74 3.34
CA GLU A 39 0.93 15.93 2.22
C GLU A 39 1.10 17.41 1.87
N ARG A 40 -0.01 18.17 1.80
CA ARG A 40 0.03 19.62 1.56
C ARG A 40 0.80 20.35 2.66
N LEU A 41 0.54 20.03 3.93
CA LEU A 41 1.28 20.61 5.06
C LEU A 41 2.77 20.26 4.99
N GLN A 42 3.12 19.03 4.63
CA GLN A 42 4.52 18.61 4.46
C GLN A 42 5.23 19.35 3.31
N GLN A 43 4.54 19.60 2.20
CA GLN A 43 5.06 20.37 1.07
C GLN A 43 5.24 21.84 1.44
N GLN A 44 4.21 22.48 2.01
CA GLN A 44 4.25 23.88 2.44
C GLN A 44 5.34 24.13 3.49
N THR A 45 5.42 23.29 4.53
CA THR A 45 6.48 23.39 5.56
C THR A 45 7.87 23.16 4.98
N GLY A 46 7.99 22.30 3.96
CA GLY A 46 9.25 22.12 3.22
C GLY A 46 9.68 23.39 2.47
N HIS A 47 8.77 24.03 1.75
CA HIS A 47 9.05 25.28 1.04
C HIS A 47 9.40 26.43 1.99
N VAL A 48 8.63 26.60 3.07
CA VAL A 48 8.90 27.61 4.11
C VAL A 48 10.24 27.36 4.79
N GLY A 49 10.55 26.10 5.15
CA GLY A 49 11.82 25.75 5.78
C GLY A 49 13.02 26.03 4.88
N CYS A 50 12.97 25.62 3.61
CA CYS A 50 14.04 25.92 2.65
C CYS A 50 14.18 27.43 2.41
N GLY A 51 13.08 28.14 2.23
CA GLY A 51 13.08 29.59 2.03
C GLY A 51 13.68 30.35 3.20
N ALA A 52 13.30 30.00 4.43
CA ALA A 52 13.83 30.62 5.65
C ALA A 52 15.33 30.37 5.83
N LEU A 53 15.81 29.15 5.55
CA LEU A 53 17.23 28.84 5.63
C LEU A 53 18.06 29.58 4.57
N LEU A 54 17.57 29.64 3.32
CA LEU A 54 18.24 30.40 2.26
C LEU A 54 18.28 31.90 2.59
N ALA A 55 17.18 32.46 3.10
CA ALA A 55 17.13 33.86 3.53
C ALA A 55 18.10 34.13 4.70
N ALA A 56 18.17 33.23 5.69
CA ALA A 56 19.11 33.35 6.80
C ALA A 56 20.58 33.35 6.32
N VAL A 57 20.92 32.42 5.41
CA VAL A 57 22.27 32.34 4.84
C VAL A 57 22.58 33.57 3.99
N ALA A 58 21.65 34.04 3.16
CA ALA A 58 21.83 35.26 2.38
C ALA A 58 22.06 36.49 3.27
N LEU A 59 21.33 36.60 4.38
CA LEU A 59 21.48 37.69 5.33
C LEU A 59 22.82 37.63 6.08
N LEU A 60 23.29 36.43 6.44
CA LEU A 60 24.64 36.24 7.00
C LEU A 60 25.75 36.60 5.99
N ILE A 61 25.60 36.19 4.73
CA ILE A 61 26.55 36.53 3.65
C ILE A 61 26.56 38.04 3.42
N LEU A 62 25.40 38.70 3.44
CA LEU A 62 25.31 40.15 3.30
C LEU A 62 26.05 40.83 4.44
N VAL A 63 25.72 40.52 5.71
CA VAL A 63 26.40 41.07 6.90
C VAL A 63 27.91 40.84 6.88
N PHE A 64 28.38 39.70 6.35
CA PHE A 64 29.81 39.37 6.30
C PHE A 64 30.56 40.07 5.15
N ASN A 65 29.95 40.20 3.97
CA ASN A 65 30.58 40.88 2.81
C ASN A 65 30.50 42.39 2.94
N THR A 66 29.46 42.89 3.61
CA THR A 66 29.33 44.30 3.92
C THR A 66 29.99 44.59 5.26
N ASN A 67 31.21 45.15 5.25
CA ASN A 67 31.56 46.21 6.22
C ASN A 67 30.69 47.48 5.98
N ALA A 68 29.58 47.38 5.23
CA ALA A 68 28.84 48.48 4.61
C ALA A 68 27.72 49.06 5.47
N PHE A 69 27.64 48.67 6.74
CA PHE A 69 26.86 49.41 7.72
C PHE A 69 27.84 50.24 8.56
N GLU A 70 28.09 51.47 8.13
CA GLU A 70 28.84 52.46 8.95
C GLU A 70 28.10 52.78 10.27
N GLU A 71 26.79 52.47 10.31
CA GLU A 71 25.92 52.57 11.48
C GLU A 71 26.02 51.30 12.36
N PRO A 72 26.60 51.38 13.58
CA PRO A 72 26.79 50.22 14.46
C PRO A 72 25.47 49.57 14.94
N THR A 73 24.33 50.21 14.70
CA THR A 73 22.99 49.75 15.09
C THR A 73 22.40 48.70 14.16
N LEU A 74 22.86 48.58 12.91
CA LEU A 74 22.27 47.69 11.90
C LEU A 74 22.78 46.24 11.99
N HIS A 75 24.01 46.04 12.47
CA HIS A 75 24.59 44.71 12.72
C HIS A 75 23.80 43.85 13.71
N PRO A 76 23.40 44.34 14.90
CA PRO A 76 22.62 43.51 15.82
C PRO A 76 21.26 43.17 15.21
N VAL A 77 20.54 44.12 14.59
CA VAL A 77 19.22 43.85 13.98
C VAL A 77 19.31 42.77 12.90
N ALA A 78 20.33 42.83 12.06
CA ALA A 78 20.59 41.81 11.05
C ALA A 78 20.92 40.45 11.69
N ALA A 79 21.75 40.42 12.74
CA ALA A 79 22.05 39.19 13.47
C ALA A 79 20.79 38.56 14.10
N TRP A 80 19.95 39.36 14.76
CA TRP A 80 18.66 38.91 15.31
C TRP A 80 17.71 38.40 14.22
N GLY A 81 17.62 39.09 13.08
CA GLY A 81 16.84 38.67 11.93
C GLY A 81 17.29 37.33 11.36
N SER A 82 18.61 37.13 11.21
CA SER A 82 19.17 35.84 10.77
C SER A 82 18.86 34.71 11.76
N GLY A 83 18.94 34.99 13.07
CA GLY A 83 18.61 34.03 14.11
C GLY A 83 17.15 33.60 14.07
N LEU A 84 16.22 34.55 13.90
CA LEU A 84 14.79 34.25 13.80
C LEU A 84 14.47 33.39 12.56
N LEU A 85 15.11 33.68 11.43
CA LEU A 85 14.96 32.90 10.20
C LEU A 85 15.51 31.48 10.34
N LEU A 86 16.67 31.31 11.01
CA LEU A 86 17.22 29.98 11.32
C LEU A 86 16.28 29.17 12.21
N VAL A 87 15.77 29.78 13.30
CA VAL A 87 14.83 29.13 14.22
C VAL A 87 13.55 28.71 13.47
N THR A 88 13.01 29.60 12.64
CA THR A 88 11.83 29.30 11.81
C THR A 88 12.11 28.14 10.85
N GLY A 89 13.27 28.14 10.19
CA GLY A 89 13.71 27.06 9.30
C GLY A 89 13.82 25.71 10.02
N VAL A 90 14.42 25.70 11.21
CA VAL A 90 14.54 24.48 12.05
C VAL A 90 13.17 23.98 12.50
N ILE A 91 12.28 24.85 12.98
CA ILE A 91 10.92 24.49 13.38
C ILE A 91 10.16 23.91 12.19
N ALA A 92 10.21 24.57 11.02
CA ALA A 92 9.57 24.09 9.81
C ALA A 92 10.09 22.72 9.38
N PHE A 93 11.39 22.46 9.53
CA PHE A 93 12.01 21.16 9.26
C PHE A 93 11.50 20.09 10.25
N ILE A 94 11.47 20.38 11.54
CA ILE A 94 10.90 19.49 12.57
C ILE A 94 9.44 19.14 12.25
N LEU A 95 8.62 20.15 11.91
CA LEU A 95 7.23 19.95 11.51
C LEU A 95 7.12 19.10 10.24
N ARG A 96 7.99 19.32 9.24
CA ARG A 96 8.06 18.49 8.03
C ARG A 96 8.32 17.02 8.36
N PHE A 97 9.26 16.70 9.27
CA PHE A 97 9.47 15.31 9.70
C PHE A 97 8.28 14.75 10.45
N ARG A 98 7.61 15.56 11.26
CA ARG A 98 6.40 15.14 11.98
C ARG A 98 5.28 14.80 11.01
N HIS A 99 5.05 15.63 9.99
CA HIS A 99 4.06 15.37 8.93
C HIS A 99 4.45 14.18 8.05
N ALA A 100 5.74 14.02 7.72
CA ALA A 100 6.22 12.86 6.96
C ALA A 100 5.95 11.53 7.67
N ARG A 101 5.96 11.51 9.01
CA ARG A 101 5.59 10.31 9.78
C ARG A 101 4.10 9.98 9.72
N LEU A 102 3.25 10.95 9.41
CA LEU A 102 1.80 10.78 9.30
C LEU A 102 1.33 10.50 7.86
N ASN A 103 2.23 10.63 6.88
CA ASN A 103 1.96 10.32 5.50
C ASN A 103 1.64 8.82 5.35
N LEU A 104 0.46 8.54 4.80
CA LEU A 104 -0.02 7.19 4.56
C LEU A 104 0.42 6.73 3.16
N GLU A 105 0.36 5.43 2.91
CA GLU A 105 0.76 4.92 1.61
C GLU A 105 -0.42 4.94 0.63
N ASP A 106 -0.47 5.98 -0.22
CA ASP A 106 -1.46 6.20 -1.28
C ASP A 106 -2.03 4.95 -1.94
N ARG A 107 -1.13 4.10 -2.45
CA ARG A 107 -1.50 2.91 -3.22
C ARG A 107 -2.39 1.94 -2.43
N ARG A 108 -2.32 1.92 -1.10
CA ARG A 108 -3.08 0.98 -0.25
C ARG A 108 -4.56 1.35 -0.19
N TYR A 109 -4.89 2.56 0.23
CA TYR A 109 -6.29 2.98 0.33
C TYR A 109 -6.90 3.25 -1.06
N GLN A 110 -6.10 3.63 -2.06
CA GLN A 110 -6.56 3.74 -3.44
C GLN A 110 -6.95 2.37 -4.01
N LEU A 111 -6.12 1.34 -3.81
CA LEU A 111 -6.45 -0.01 -4.25
C LEU A 111 -7.73 -0.51 -3.56
N ALA A 112 -7.80 -0.37 -2.24
CA ALA A 112 -8.99 -0.78 -1.49
C ALA A 112 -10.26 -0.07 -1.99
N THR A 113 -10.20 1.25 -2.23
CA THR A 113 -11.31 2.02 -2.80
C THR A 113 -11.79 1.43 -4.13
N ARG A 114 -10.87 1.14 -5.04
CA ARG A 114 -11.20 0.57 -6.36
C ARG A 114 -11.74 -0.85 -6.27
N LEU A 115 -11.21 -1.68 -5.37
CA LEU A 115 -11.68 -3.04 -5.15
C LEU A 115 -13.09 -3.05 -4.55
N VAL A 116 -13.35 -2.18 -3.58
CA VAL A 116 -14.70 -2.01 -3.00
C VAL A 116 -15.69 -1.53 -4.06
N GLN A 117 -15.32 -0.53 -4.88
CA GLN A 117 -16.15 -0.09 -6.01
C GLN A 117 -16.48 -1.23 -6.98
N MET A 118 -15.48 -2.02 -7.35
CA MET A 118 -15.63 -3.14 -8.26
C MET A 118 -16.53 -4.24 -7.69
N ILE A 119 -16.37 -4.60 -6.41
CA ILE A 119 -17.15 -5.66 -5.76
C ILE A 119 -18.57 -5.18 -5.46
N GLN A 120 -18.74 -3.91 -5.08
CA GLN A 120 -20.05 -3.32 -4.82
C GLN A 120 -20.98 -3.37 -6.04
N ALA A 121 -20.43 -3.36 -7.26
CA ALA A 121 -21.21 -3.51 -8.48
C ALA A 121 -21.94 -4.87 -8.57
N ASP A 122 -21.46 -5.91 -7.87
CA ASP A 122 -22.04 -7.28 -7.85
C ASP A 122 -22.46 -7.72 -6.44
N THR A 123 -22.70 -6.77 -5.55
CA THR A 123 -23.14 -7.01 -4.17
C THR A 123 -24.44 -6.25 -3.90
N ALA A 124 -25.34 -6.80 -3.06
CA ALA A 124 -26.58 -6.11 -2.71
C ALA A 124 -26.27 -4.80 -1.96
N PRO A 125 -27.06 -3.72 -2.14
CA PRO A 125 -26.75 -2.41 -1.55
C PRO A 125 -26.56 -2.41 -0.03
N GLU A 126 -27.31 -3.27 0.68
CA GLU A 126 -27.30 -3.39 2.15
C GLU A 126 -26.38 -4.51 2.66
N GLU A 127 -25.76 -5.29 1.76
CA GLU A 127 -24.89 -6.39 2.16
C GLU A 127 -23.60 -5.84 2.78
N LEU A 128 -23.24 -6.41 3.92
CA LEU A 128 -22.10 -5.96 4.70
C LEU A 128 -20.79 -6.50 4.09
N MET A 129 -19.85 -5.60 3.86
CA MET A 129 -18.47 -5.94 3.51
C MET A 129 -17.58 -5.79 4.74
N THR A 130 -16.73 -6.79 4.98
CA THR A 130 -15.69 -6.70 6.01
C THR A 130 -14.40 -6.27 5.36
N VAL A 131 -13.89 -5.10 5.74
CA VAL A 131 -12.68 -4.51 5.17
C VAL A 131 -11.68 -4.24 6.28
N GLU A 132 -10.45 -4.71 6.07
CA GLU A 132 -9.32 -4.45 6.93
C GLU A 132 -8.12 -3.98 6.10
N ILE A 133 -7.55 -2.84 6.47
CA ILE A 133 -6.42 -2.21 5.81
C ILE A 133 -5.40 -1.76 6.87
N ASP A 134 -4.20 -2.32 6.84
CA ASP A 134 -3.06 -1.83 7.62
C ASP A 134 -2.30 -0.79 6.76
N LEU A 135 -2.24 0.45 7.23
CA LEU A 135 -1.56 1.56 6.57
C LEU A 135 -0.20 1.90 7.20
N ARG A 136 0.30 1.06 8.11
CA ARG A 136 1.68 1.18 8.62
C ARG A 136 2.69 0.78 7.54
N PRO A 137 3.90 1.35 7.55
CA PRO A 137 4.95 0.98 6.60
C PRO A 137 5.17 -0.54 6.52
N ALA A 138 5.44 -1.06 5.32
CA ALA A 138 5.72 -2.49 5.12
C ALA A 138 6.93 -3.01 5.92
N THR A 139 7.78 -2.10 6.41
CA THR A 139 9.02 -2.39 7.13
C THR A 139 8.91 -2.09 8.63
N ASP A 140 7.68 -2.00 9.14
CA ASP A 140 7.41 -1.87 10.58
C ASP A 140 8.01 -3.04 11.37
N SER A 141 8.48 -2.79 12.59
CA SER A 141 9.13 -3.81 13.42
C SER A 141 8.21 -4.99 13.74
N ASP A 142 6.91 -4.75 13.89
CA ASP A 142 5.93 -5.80 14.20
C ASP A 142 5.74 -6.78 13.03
N LYS A 143 6.12 -6.35 11.82
CA LYS A 143 5.98 -7.11 10.57
C LYS A 143 7.26 -7.90 10.25
N LEU A 144 8.28 -7.85 11.11
CA LEU A 144 9.54 -8.55 10.92
C LEU A 144 9.36 -10.07 11.11
N SER A 145 9.42 -10.81 10.00
CA SER A 145 9.30 -12.27 9.99
C SER A 145 10.62 -12.99 10.30
N GLY A 146 11.77 -12.35 10.06
CA GLY A 146 13.06 -12.97 10.30
C GLY A 146 14.26 -12.12 9.89
N LYS A 147 15.44 -12.56 10.32
CA LYS A 147 16.73 -11.99 9.93
C LYS A 147 17.65 -13.09 9.41
N GLY A 148 18.53 -12.75 8.48
CA GLY A 148 19.47 -13.71 7.91
C GLY A 148 20.66 -13.03 7.27
N LYS A 149 21.52 -13.84 6.64
CA LYS A 149 22.63 -13.36 5.82
C LYS A 149 22.57 -14.03 4.45
N THR A 150 22.80 -13.24 3.40
CA THR A 150 23.00 -13.80 2.06
C THR A 150 24.40 -14.44 1.94
N PRO A 151 24.60 -15.38 1.01
CA PRO A 151 25.94 -15.91 0.70
C PRO A 151 26.97 -14.81 0.38
N GLY A 152 26.53 -13.68 -0.18
CA GLY A 152 27.38 -12.52 -0.47
C GLY A 152 27.74 -11.63 0.74
N GLY A 153 27.35 -12.02 1.96
CA GLY A 153 27.65 -11.30 3.19
C GLY A 153 26.83 -10.03 3.41
N TRP A 154 25.61 -9.98 2.86
CA TRP A 154 24.62 -8.94 3.21
C TRP A 154 23.75 -9.41 4.36
N ASP A 155 23.52 -8.55 5.35
CA ASP A 155 22.50 -8.74 6.36
C ASP A 155 21.12 -8.52 5.73
N VAL A 156 20.17 -9.40 6.01
CA VAL A 156 18.81 -9.35 5.46
C VAL A 156 17.80 -9.33 6.59
N LYS A 157 16.81 -8.45 6.47
CA LYS A 157 15.58 -8.45 7.27
C LYS A 157 14.40 -8.76 6.35
N HIS A 158 13.63 -9.77 6.71
CA HIS A 158 12.45 -10.21 5.96
C HIS A 158 11.20 -9.70 6.66
N TYR A 159 10.39 -8.92 5.95
CA TYR A 159 9.12 -8.40 6.44
C TYR A 159 7.97 -9.04 5.68
N VAL A 160 6.89 -9.38 6.39
CA VAL A 160 5.66 -9.91 5.81
C VAL A 160 4.49 -9.07 6.30
N ASP A 161 3.88 -8.32 5.40
CA ASP A 161 2.83 -7.36 5.70
C ASP A 161 1.51 -7.81 5.07
N ARG A 162 0.61 -8.37 5.88
CA ARG A 162 -0.77 -8.70 5.46
C ARG A 162 -1.63 -7.46 5.58
N TRP A 163 -1.50 -6.57 4.61
CA TRP A 163 -2.03 -5.23 4.74
C TRP A 163 -3.48 -5.09 4.28
N LEU A 164 -4.03 -6.01 3.47
CA LEU A 164 -5.41 -5.95 3.00
C LEU A 164 -6.14 -7.27 3.25
N SER A 165 -7.34 -7.19 3.82
CA SER A 165 -8.34 -8.26 3.80
C SER A 165 -9.70 -7.64 3.49
N LEU A 166 -10.28 -8.05 2.37
CA LEU A 166 -11.60 -7.63 1.91
C LEU A 166 -12.48 -8.86 1.76
N GLN A 167 -13.63 -8.87 2.42
CA GLN A 167 -14.59 -9.96 2.39
C GLN A 167 -15.97 -9.40 2.12
N GLY A 168 -16.74 -10.11 1.30
CA GLY A 168 -18.10 -9.72 0.97
C GLY A 168 -18.87 -10.88 0.36
N ARG A 169 -20.18 -10.72 0.27
CA ARG A 169 -21.05 -11.67 -0.41
C ARG A 169 -21.54 -11.06 -1.72
N LEU A 170 -21.49 -11.85 -2.76
CA LEU A 170 -21.95 -11.46 -4.09
C LEU A 170 -23.42 -11.82 -4.27
N MET A 171 -24.08 -11.21 -5.25
CA MET A 171 -25.52 -11.37 -5.52
C MET A 171 -25.92 -12.83 -5.81
N ASP A 172 -25.01 -13.63 -6.37
CA ASP A 172 -25.20 -15.06 -6.64
C ASP A 172 -25.17 -15.94 -5.37
N GLY A 173 -24.81 -15.34 -4.22
CA GLY A 173 -24.63 -15.95 -2.93
C GLY A 173 -23.21 -16.46 -2.66
N THR A 174 -22.25 -16.22 -3.56
CA THR A 174 -20.84 -16.59 -3.42
C THR A 174 -20.15 -15.70 -2.39
N HIS A 175 -19.39 -16.29 -1.47
CA HIS A 175 -18.56 -15.52 -0.55
C HIS A 175 -17.21 -15.25 -1.21
N LEU A 176 -16.88 -13.97 -1.34
CA LEU A 176 -15.61 -13.49 -1.87
C LEU A 176 -14.69 -13.08 -0.73
N ARG A 177 -13.42 -13.50 -0.81
CA ARG A 177 -12.34 -12.99 0.03
C ARG A 177 -11.13 -12.64 -0.83
N VAL A 178 -10.68 -11.40 -0.72
CA VAL A 178 -9.46 -10.87 -1.34
C VAL A 178 -8.49 -10.49 -0.24
N GLU A 179 -7.29 -11.03 -0.28
CA GLU A 179 -6.21 -10.68 0.64
C GLU A 179 -4.99 -10.23 -0.14
N MET A 180 -4.28 -9.24 0.39
CA MET A 180 -3.00 -8.81 -0.17
C MET A 180 -1.92 -8.84 0.90
N THR A 181 -0.82 -9.50 0.58
CA THR A 181 0.36 -9.61 1.45
C THR A 181 1.58 -9.06 0.70
N GLU A 182 2.24 -8.06 1.25
CA GLU A 182 3.51 -7.56 0.73
C GLU A 182 4.66 -8.21 1.48
N ARG A 183 5.68 -8.70 0.76
CA ARG A 183 6.91 -9.19 1.38
C ARG A 183 8.03 -8.25 1.00
N THR A 184 8.77 -7.80 2.01
CA THR A 184 9.87 -6.85 1.81
C THR A 184 11.16 -7.41 2.39
N ASP A 185 12.17 -7.52 1.55
CA ASP A 185 13.54 -7.83 1.93
C ASP A 185 14.34 -6.52 2.02
N GLN A 186 14.77 -6.16 3.22
CA GLN A 186 15.77 -5.12 3.41
C GLN A 186 17.14 -5.76 3.55
N ARG A 187 18.04 -5.47 2.60
CA ARG A 187 19.41 -5.95 2.61
C ARG A 187 20.34 -4.80 2.94
N SER A 188 21.24 -4.97 3.90
CA SER A 188 22.25 -3.98 4.25
C SER A 188 23.63 -4.61 4.34
N ARG A 189 24.66 -3.84 3.98
CA ARG A 189 26.05 -4.24 4.15
C ARG A 189 26.89 -3.03 4.49
N THR A 190 27.58 -3.11 5.61
CA THR A 190 28.54 -2.09 6.04
C THR A 190 29.96 -2.57 5.77
N LYS A 191 30.77 -1.73 5.13
CA LYS A 191 32.19 -1.98 4.87
C LYS A 191 33.02 -0.76 5.23
N ARG A 192 34.26 -0.98 5.66
CA ARG A 192 35.25 0.08 5.81
C ARG A 192 35.83 0.44 4.44
N SER A 193 35.92 1.72 4.11
CA SER A 193 36.58 2.21 2.89
C SER A 193 38.10 2.33 3.08
N ARG A 194 38.84 2.51 1.98
CA ARG A 194 40.30 2.70 2.00
C ARG A 194 40.75 3.89 2.87
N SER A 195 39.91 4.93 2.97
CA SER A 195 40.11 6.09 3.85
C SER A 195 39.74 5.86 5.33
N GLY A 196 39.44 4.62 5.73
CA GLY A 196 39.10 4.26 7.11
C GLY A 196 37.64 4.53 7.53
N LYS A 197 36.86 5.26 6.72
CA LYS A 197 35.43 5.57 6.99
C LYS A 197 34.53 4.34 6.78
N TYR A 198 33.47 4.21 7.56
CA TYR A 198 32.44 3.19 7.34
C TYR A 198 31.45 3.64 6.26
N LYS A 199 31.12 2.75 5.34
CA LYS A 199 30.10 2.95 4.31
C LYS A 199 29.07 1.83 4.38
N THR A 200 27.80 2.20 4.47
CA THR A 200 26.68 1.27 4.44
C THR A 200 26.02 1.34 3.06
N LYS A 201 25.82 0.19 2.43
CA LYS A 201 24.95 0.03 1.26
C LYS A 201 23.67 -0.67 1.69
N SER A 202 22.53 -0.19 1.23
CA SER A 202 21.24 -0.82 1.44
C SER A 202 20.55 -1.10 0.10
N LYS A 203 19.74 -2.15 0.06
CA LYS A 203 18.85 -2.49 -1.07
C LYS A 203 17.55 -3.01 -0.49
N THR A 204 16.44 -2.51 -1.00
CA THR A 204 15.11 -3.02 -0.67
C THR A 204 14.55 -3.73 -1.89
N GLN A 205 13.99 -4.91 -1.69
CA GLN A 205 13.26 -5.66 -2.71
C GLN A 205 11.89 -6.00 -2.13
N SER A 206 10.83 -5.70 -2.86
CA SER A 206 9.47 -6.08 -2.46
C SER A 206 8.77 -6.90 -3.54
N ASP A 207 7.95 -7.83 -3.09
CA ASP A 207 6.98 -8.53 -3.92
C ASP A 207 5.60 -8.50 -3.23
N ALA A 208 4.54 -8.73 -3.99
CA ALA A 208 3.19 -8.80 -3.45
C ALA A 208 2.51 -10.11 -3.83
N LEU A 209 1.75 -10.65 -2.88
CA LEU A 209 0.89 -11.80 -3.07
C LEU A 209 -0.56 -11.34 -3.00
N VAL A 210 -1.29 -11.63 -4.06
CA VAL A 210 -2.73 -11.41 -4.13
C VAL A 210 -3.39 -12.78 -4.00
N ARG A 211 -4.21 -12.96 -2.96
CA ARG A 211 -5.00 -14.17 -2.76
C ARG A 211 -6.47 -13.84 -3.00
N VAL A 212 -7.10 -14.54 -3.92
CA VAL A 212 -8.51 -14.42 -4.22
C VAL A 212 -9.17 -15.76 -3.97
N ARG A 213 -10.19 -15.77 -3.12
CA ARG A 213 -10.95 -16.95 -2.77
C ARG A 213 -12.43 -16.73 -3.04
N LEU A 214 -13.05 -17.70 -3.69
CA LEU A 214 -14.50 -17.81 -3.83
C LEU A 214 -14.97 -19.05 -3.08
N GLN A 215 -15.99 -18.90 -2.25
CA GLN A 215 -16.71 -20.03 -1.66
C GLN A 215 -18.13 -20.05 -2.23
N VAL A 216 -18.46 -21.15 -2.90
CA VAL A 216 -19.70 -21.35 -3.65
C VAL A 216 -20.56 -22.42 -3.00
N LYS A 217 -21.86 -22.42 -3.31
CA LYS A 217 -22.74 -23.52 -2.91
C LYS A 217 -22.44 -24.76 -3.79
N PRO A 218 -22.04 -25.90 -3.21
CA PRO A 218 -21.66 -27.10 -3.99
C PRO A 218 -22.81 -27.65 -4.85
N GLU A 219 -24.06 -27.48 -4.39
CA GLU A 219 -25.28 -27.85 -5.13
C GLU A 219 -25.33 -27.23 -6.54
N LYS A 220 -24.78 -26.03 -6.72
CA LYS A 220 -24.77 -25.29 -8.00
C LYS A 220 -23.61 -25.68 -8.92
N TYR A 221 -22.60 -26.40 -8.41
CA TYR A 221 -21.32 -26.66 -9.10
C TYR A 221 -20.77 -28.06 -8.75
N GLN A 222 -21.52 -29.10 -9.07
CA GLN A 222 -21.27 -30.47 -8.60
C GLN A 222 -19.99 -31.11 -9.18
N HIS A 223 -19.45 -30.57 -10.27
CA HIS A 223 -18.23 -31.09 -10.92
C HIS A 223 -17.01 -30.16 -10.76
N LEU A 224 -17.04 -29.22 -9.82
CA LEU A 224 -15.95 -28.26 -9.61
C LEU A 224 -14.62 -28.97 -9.30
N GLY A 225 -14.64 -29.95 -8.39
CA GLY A 225 -13.47 -30.74 -8.02
C GLY A 225 -12.87 -31.57 -9.18
N ARG A 226 -13.63 -31.83 -10.25
CA ARG A 226 -13.15 -32.58 -11.42
C ARG A 226 -12.31 -31.74 -12.38
N LEU A 227 -12.26 -30.42 -12.21
CA LEU A 227 -11.48 -29.54 -13.08
C LEU A 227 -9.96 -29.76 -12.92
N GLY A 228 -9.49 -30.16 -11.74
CA GLY A 228 -8.11 -30.58 -11.47
C GLY A 228 -7.04 -29.76 -12.22
N ALA A 229 -6.20 -30.43 -13.00
CA ALA A 229 -5.14 -29.79 -13.78
C ALA A 229 -5.63 -28.86 -14.91
N ARG A 230 -6.84 -29.09 -15.46
CA ARG A 230 -7.42 -28.25 -16.53
C ARG A 230 -7.71 -26.84 -16.02
N ALA A 231 -7.96 -26.68 -14.72
CA ALA A 231 -8.21 -25.38 -14.13
C ALA A 231 -7.03 -24.41 -14.33
N ARG A 232 -5.78 -24.90 -14.21
CA ARG A 232 -4.60 -24.04 -14.38
C ARG A 232 -4.46 -23.48 -15.79
N ASN A 233 -4.81 -24.25 -16.81
CA ASN A 233 -4.70 -23.84 -18.21
C ASN A 233 -5.77 -22.80 -18.61
N ALA A 234 -6.87 -22.72 -17.85
CA ALA A 234 -7.93 -21.74 -18.08
C ALA A 234 -7.67 -20.40 -17.39
N VAL A 235 -6.73 -20.31 -16.44
CA VAL A 235 -6.43 -19.08 -15.72
C VAL A 235 -5.68 -18.11 -16.63
N GLN A 236 -6.20 -16.89 -16.74
CA GLN A 236 -5.58 -15.80 -17.48
C GLN A 236 -5.08 -14.73 -16.49
N LEU A 237 -3.78 -14.42 -16.55
CA LEU A 237 -3.15 -13.44 -15.68
C LEU A 237 -2.55 -12.29 -16.48
N PRO A 238 -2.54 -11.07 -15.94
CA PRO A 238 -1.90 -9.93 -16.59
C PRO A 238 -0.37 -10.10 -16.62
N GLN A 239 0.28 -9.40 -17.56
CA GLN A 239 1.74 -9.36 -17.66
C GLN A 239 2.40 -8.88 -16.35
N GLY A 240 3.60 -9.39 -16.06
CA GLY A 240 4.32 -9.04 -14.83
C GLY A 240 3.84 -9.78 -13.58
N THR A 241 2.92 -10.74 -13.74
CA THR A 241 2.42 -11.60 -12.65
C THR A 241 2.60 -13.07 -12.96
N ARG A 242 2.59 -13.91 -11.92
CA ARG A 242 2.62 -15.37 -12.06
C ARG A 242 1.66 -16.05 -11.11
N LEU A 243 1.05 -17.15 -11.56
CA LEU A 243 0.26 -18.02 -10.70
C LEU A 243 1.18 -18.72 -9.71
N ARG A 244 0.97 -18.53 -8.41
CA ARG A 244 1.75 -19.20 -7.37
C ARG A 244 1.07 -20.46 -6.87
N ALA A 245 -0.23 -20.40 -6.65
CA ALA A 245 -1.04 -21.53 -6.22
C ALA A 245 -2.46 -21.40 -6.76
N LEU A 246 -3.08 -22.54 -7.07
CA LEU A 246 -4.48 -22.67 -7.40
C LEU A 246 -4.99 -23.95 -6.73
N SER A 247 -5.96 -23.81 -5.84
CA SER A 247 -6.73 -24.91 -5.25
C SER A 247 -8.15 -24.86 -5.77
N VAL A 248 -8.64 -26.01 -6.23
CA VAL A 248 -10.02 -26.19 -6.69
C VAL A 248 -10.60 -27.35 -5.89
N GLU A 249 -11.51 -27.03 -5.00
CA GLU A 249 -12.25 -27.98 -4.16
C GLU A 249 -13.73 -27.96 -4.59
N GLU A 250 -14.58 -28.73 -3.92
CA GLU A 250 -16.00 -28.87 -4.31
C GLU A 250 -16.81 -27.59 -4.04
N ASP A 251 -16.51 -26.89 -2.95
CA ASP A 251 -17.22 -25.68 -2.51
C ASP A 251 -16.33 -24.42 -2.55
N ARG A 252 -15.07 -24.55 -2.95
CA ARG A 252 -14.06 -23.49 -2.80
C ARG A 252 -13.07 -23.42 -3.95
N LEU A 253 -12.83 -22.21 -4.42
CA LEU A 253 -11.74 -21.85 -5.31
C LEU A 253 -10.79 -20.90 -4.58
N ASP A 254 -9.49 -21.21 -4.58
CA ASP A 254 -8.46 -20.37 -3.96
C ASP A 254 -7.31 -20.19 -4.94
N MET A 255 -7.07 -18.93 -5.34
CA MET A 255 -5.98 -18.57 -6.23
C MET A 255 -5.04 -17.58 -5.56
N THR A 256 -3.75 -17.89 -5.59
CA THR A 256 -2.68 -17.00 -5.14
C THR A 256 -1.79 -16.61 -6.30
N ILE A 257 -1.63 -15.32 -6.53
CA ILE A 257 -0.82 -14.72 -7.58
C ILE A 257 0.34 -13.98 -6.95
N LEU A 258 1.53 -14.13 -7.55
CA LEU A 258 2.69 -13.31 -7.20
C LEU A 258 2.84 -12.18 -8.21
N VAL A 259 2.96 -10.97 -7.68
CA VAL A 259 3.35 -9.75 -8.38
C VAL A 259 4.80 -9.47 -7.99
N SER A 260 5.75 -9.77 -8.88
CA SER A 260 7.20 -9.66 -8.59
C SER A 260 7.79 -8.27 -8.86
N GLN A 261 6.98 -7.34 -9.34
CA GLN A 261 7.35 -5.96 -9.64
C GLN A 261 6.59 -5.01 -8.72
N SER A 262 7.02 -3.74 -8.69
CA SER A 262 6.27 -2.68 -8.02
C SER A 262 4.85 -2.59 -8.60
N TRP A 263 3.86 -2.44 -7.74
CA TRP A 263 2.45 -2.36 -8.11
C TRP A 263 1.83 -1.02 -7.70
N SER A 264 0.81 -0.58 -8.43
CA SER A 264 0.04 0.64 -8.16
C SER A 264 -1.46 0.34 -8.22
N ALA A 265 -2.27 1.21 -7.61
CA ALA A 265 -3.72 1.18 -7.77
C ALA A 265 -4.18 1.74 -9.13
N ASP A 266 -3.32 2.51 -9.80
CA ASP A 266 -3.58 3.11 -11.11
C ASP A 266 -2.80 2.40 -12.22
N ASN A 267 -3.19 2.69 -13.47
CA ASN A 267 -2.41 2.27 -14.64
C ASN A 267 -1.21 3.22 -14.86
N LYS A 268 -0.14 3.02 -14.08
CA LYS A 268 1.11 3.79 -14.13
C LYS A 268 2.28 2.89 -14.55
N PRO A 269 2.53 2.72 -15.86
CA PRO A 269 3.69 1.96 -16.34
C PRO A 269 4.99 2.54 -15.75
N PRO A 270 6.00 1.72 -15.37
CA PRO A 270 6.11 0.27 -15.56
C PRO A 270 5.48 -0.57 -14.43
N MET A 271 4.69 0.03 -13.53
CA MET A 271 4.11 -0.68 -12.39
C MET A 271 2.93 -1.56 -12.82
N VAL A 272 2.78 -2.71 -12.16
CA VAL A 272 1.62 -3.58 -12.37
C VAL A 272 0.38 -2.97 -11.70
N ASN A 273 -0.73 -2.91 -12.42
CA ASN A 273 -2.00 -2.43 -11.87
C ASN A 273 -2.63 -3.49 -10.96
N GLY A 274 -2.65 -3.23 -9.64
CA GLY A 274 -3.20 -4.15 -8.64
C GLY A 274 -4.70 -4.43 -8.80
N VAL A 275 -5.48 -3.42 -9.23
CA VAL A 275 -6.92 -3.58 -9.50
C VAL A 275 -7.12 -4.57 -10.64
N GLN A 276 -6.36 -4.43 -11.72
CA GLN A 276 -6.41 -5.32 -12.87
C GLN A 276 -6.03 -6.75 -12.49
N VAL A 277 -5.02 -6.93 -11.63
CA VAL A 277 -4.65 -8.26 -11.11
C VAL A 277 -5.84 -8.92 -10.43
N VAL A 278 -6.50 -8.24 -9.49
CA VAL A 278 -7.66 -8.80 -8.78
C VAL A 278 -8.85 -9.03 -9.73
N ALA A 279 -9.14 -8.10 -10.64
CA ALA A 279 -10.23 -8.25 -11.60
C ALA A 279 -10.04 -9.47 -12.52
N MET A 280 -8.84 -9.63 -13.10
CA MET A 280 -8.48 -10.78 -13.94
C MET A 280 -8.48 -12.09 -13.15
N SER A 281 -8.09 -12.03 -11.87
CA SER A 281 -8.17 -13.17 -10.94
C SER A 281 -9.61 -13.62 -10.76
N LEU A 282 -10.50 -12.69 -10.44
CA LEU A 282 -11.92 -12.98 -10.26
C LEU A 282 -12.53 -13.53 -11.54
N LEU A 283 -12.27 -12.89 -12.67
CA LEU A 283 -12.76 -13.35 -13.97
C LEU A 283 -12.29 -14.78 -14.28
N SER A 284 -11.01 -15.08 -14.02
CA SER A 284 -10.48 -16.44 -14.19
C SER A 284 -11.18 -17.46 -13.30
N LEU A 285 -11.45 -17.13 -12.02
CA LEU A 285 -12.19 -18.03 -11.14
C LEU A 285 -13.65 -18.22 -11.59
N TYR A 286 -14.30 -17.16 -12.06
CA TYR A 286 -15.65 -17.24 -12.62
C TYR A 286 -15.70 -18.08 -13.91
N GLN A 287 -14.68 -18.00 -14.75
CA GLN A 287 -14.56 -18.88 -15.92
C GLN A 287 -14.47 -20.35 -15.50
N LEU A 288 -13.75 -20.67 -14.41
CA LEU A 288 -13.72 -22.03 -13.87
C LEU A 288 -15.11 -22.50 -13.39
N LEU A 289 -15.87 -21.64 -12.70
CA LEU A 289 -17.25 -21.93 -12.29
C LEU A 289 -18.16 -22.17 -13.51
N HIS A 290 -18.01 -21.38 -14.57
CA HIS A 290 -18.77 -21.56 -15.80
C HIS A 290 -18.40 -22.88 -16.52
N LEU A 291 -17.11 -23.23 -16.55
CA LEU A 291 -16.65 -24.51 -17.09
C LEU A 291 -17.22 -25.70 -16.34
N SER A 292 -17.29 -25.63 -15.00
CA SER A 292 -17.96 -26.67 -14.19
C SER A 292 -19.41 -26.87 -14.64
N ARG A 293 -20.18 -25.79 -14.77
CA ARG A 293 -21.59 -25.88 -15.22
C ARG A 293 -21.74 -26.44 -16.64
N ALA A 294 -20.80 -26.14 -17.53
CA ALA A 294 -20.83 -26.68 -18.88
C ALA A 294 -20.61 -28.21 -18.88
N ILE A 295 -19.80 -28.73 -17.96
CA ILE A 295 -19.62 -30.17 -17.75
C ILE A 295 -20.90 -30.78 -17.19
N ASP A 296 -21.52 -30.14 -16.18
CA ASP A 296 -22.78 -30.60 -15.58
C ASP A 296 -23.88 -30.75 -16.65
N LYS A 297 -24.02 -29.75 -17.54
CA LYS A 297 -24.99 -29.81 -18.66
C LYS A 297 -24.71 -30.94 -19.64
N ARG A 298 -23.44 -31.19 -19.98
CA ARG A 298 -23.08 -32.29 -20.90
C ARG A 298 -23.33 -33.66 -20.27
N ALA A 299 -23.08 -33.80 -18.97
CA ALA A 299 -23.35 -35.03 -18.23
C ALA A 299 -24.84 -35.32 -18.09
N ALA A 300 -25.70 -34.29 -18.05
CA ALA A 300 -27.16 -34.46 -18.00
C ALA A 300 -27.80 -34.86 -19.35
N HIS A 301 -27.08 -34.69 -20.46
CA HIS A 301 -27.54 -35.03 -21.82
C HIS A 301 -26.87 -36.29 -22.39
N ALA A 302 -25.97 -36.93 -21.64
CA ALA A 302 -25.30 -38.17 -21.98
C ALA A 302 -25.90 -39.33 -21.19
#